data_AF-A0AAV6C353-F1
#
_entry.id   AF-A0AAV6C353-F1
#
_cell.length_a   1.000
_cell.length_b   1.000
_cell.length_c   1.000
_cell.angle_alpha   90.00
_cell.angle_beta   90.00
_cell.angle_gamma   90.00
#
_symmetry.space_group_name_H-M   'P 1'
#
loop_
_entity.id
_entity.type
_entity.pdbx_description
1 polymer ?
#
loop_
_entity_poly.entity_id
_entity_poly.type
_entity_poly.pdbx_seq_one_letter_code
_entity_poly.pdbx_strand_id
1 'polypeptide(L)'
;MHMRCKVALLVLLTVAFGTTAFAQEKEIDISYQKFVLENGLTVIVHEDHKAPIVAVNLWYHVGSKNEKPGKTGFAHLFEHLMFGGSQHAKGVYIKALEAVGATDMNGTTYFDRTNYFENVPTSALD
;
A
#
# COMPACT_ATOMS: atom_id res chain seq x y z
N MET A 1 74.83 -20.19 21.97
CA MET A 1 74.45 -19.37 23.14
C MET A 1 75.18 -18.04 23.01
N HIS A 2 74.50 -16.97 22.59
CA HIS A 2 74.77 -15.54 22.89
C HIS A 2 73.99 -14.63 21.93
N MET A 3 73.09 -13.89 22.56
CA MET A 3 72.12 -12.93 22.06
C MET A 3 72.75 -11.55 21.95
N ARG A 4 72.64 -10.85 20.79
CA ARG A 4 72.71 -9.38 20.60
C ARG A 4 71.99 -9.04 19.27
N CYS A 5 70.77 -8.51 19.23
CA CYS A 5 70.25 -7.19 19.61
C CYS A 5 70.74 -6.04 18.69
N LYS A 6 69.77 -5.20 18.24
CA LYS A 6 69.81 -3.96 17.42
C LYS A 6 69.46 -4.19 15.93
N VAL A 7 68.56 -3.48 15.24
CA VAL A 7 67.96 -2.14 15.36
C VAL A 7 66.55 -2.17 14.73
N ALA A 8 65.67 -1.31 15.25
CA ALA A 8 64.30 -1.05 14.82
C ALA A 8 64.18 -0.50 13.38
N LEU A 9 63.10 -0.87 12.69
CA LEU A 9 62.38 0.12 11.87
C LEU A 9 60.88 -0.15 11.96
N LEU A 10 60.22 0.83 12.58
CA LEU A 10 58.80 0.93 12.84
C LEU A 10 58.09 1.27 11.52
N VAL A 11 57.19 0.42 11.05
CA VAL A 11 56.14 0.84 10.11
C VAL A 11 54.82 0.45 10.75
N LEU A 12 54.29 1.37 11.56
CA LEU A 12 52.90 1.32 12.01
C LEU A 12 52.02 1.58 10.80
N LEU A 13 51.53 0.53 10.16
CA LEU A 13 50.39 0.61 9.27
C LEU A 13 49.14 0.27 10.11
N THR A 14 48.69 1.22 10.93
CA THR A 14 47.36 1.14 11.53
C THR A 14 46.35 1.37 10.44
N VAL A 15 45.92 0.30 9.77
CA VAL A 15 44.68 0.31 9.00
C VAL A 15 43.56 0.45 10.03
N ALA A 16 43.13 1.67 10.28
CA ALA A 16 41.88 1.93 10.97
C ALA A 16 40.76 1.40 10.06
N PHE A 17 40.42 0.12 10.24
CA PHE A 17 39.16 -0.42 9.77
C PHE A 17 38.06 0.32 10.55
N GLY A 18 37.64 1.46 10.01
CA GLY A 18 36.41 2.09 10.43
C GLY A 18 35.32 1.04 10.26
N THR A 19 34.75 0.57 11.36
CA THR A 19 33.54 -0.24 11.35
C THR A 19 32.44 0.64 10.78
N THR A 20 32.22 0.55 9.48
CA THR A 20 30.97 1.02 8.89
C THR A 20 29.89 0.12 9.48
N ALA A 21 29.21 0.63 10.52
CA ALA A 21 27.99 0.01 11.00
C ALA A 21 26.98 0.08 9.86
N PHE A 22 26.85 -1.02 9.12
CA PHE A 22 25.73 -1.20 8.21
C PHE A 22 24.47 -1.19 9.07
N ALA A 23 23.58 -0.24 8.83
CA ALA A 23 22.29 -0.21 9.51
C ALA A 23 21.58 -1.54 9.20
N GLN A 24 21.23 -2.29 10.25
CA GLN A 24 20.44 -3.49 10.10
C GLN A 24 19.06 -3.07 9.60
N GLU A 25 18.76 -3.40 8.36
CA GLU A 25 17.45 -3.15 7.76
C GLU A 25 16.45 -4.00 8.53
N LYS A 26 15.61 -3.33 9.32
CA LYS A 26 14.56 -4.01 10.08
C LYS A 26 13.52 -4.48 9.07
N GLU A 27 13.50 -5.78 8.81
CA GLU A 27 12.52 -6.41 7.95
C GLU A 27 11.12 -6.09 8.51
N ILE A 28 10.28 -5.45 7.69
CA ILE A 28 8.91 -5.09 8.07
C ILE A 28 8.04 -6.31 7.81
N ASP A 29 7.72 -7.05 8.86
CA ASP A 29 6.76 -8.16 8.81
C ASP A 29 5.35 -7.64 9.09
N ILE A 30 4.48 -7.68 8.08
CA ILE A 30 3.06 -7.33 8.20
C ILE A 30 2.27 -8.61 7.92
N SER A 31 1.63 -9.15 8.95
CA SER A 31 0.78 -10.35 8.82
C SER A 31 -0.46 -10.04 8.00
N TYR A 32 -0.78 -10.87 7.00
CA TYR A 32 -2.02 -10.79 6.24
C TYR A 32 -2.45 -12.19 5.75
N GLN A 33 -3.74 -12.33 5.48
CA GLN A 33 -4.29 -13.46 4.76
C GLN A 33 -4.51 -13.07 3.30
N LYS A 34 -4.22 -13.98 2.37
CA LYS A 34 -4.47 -13.79 0.94
C LYS A 34 -5.18 -15.00 0.38
N PHE A 35 -6.26 -14.76 -0.34
CA PHE A 35 -7.00 -15.79 -1.05
C PHE A 35 -7.60 -15.23 -2.34
N VAL A 36 -8.05 -16.13 -3.21
CA VAL A 36 -8.69 -15.80 -4.49
C VAL A 36 -10.10 -16.36 -4.48
N LEU A 37 -11.08 -15.52 -4.75
CA LEU A 37 -12.47 -15.92 -4.87
C LEU A 37 -12.72 -16.70 -6.17
N GLU A 38 -13.83 -17.41 -6.27
CA GLU A 38 -14.20 -18.18 -7.48
C GLU A 38 -14.30 -17.29 -8.73
N ASN A 39 -14.65 -16.01 -8.57
CA ASN A 39 -14.71 -15.04 -9.67
C ASN A 39 -13.34 -14.45 -10.06
N GLY A 40 -12.25 -14.90 -9.42
CA GLY A 40 -10.87 -14.46 -9.69
C GLY A 40 -10.42 -13.22 -8.91
N LEU A 41 -11.27 -12.62 -8.07
CA LEU A 41 -10.84 -11.49 -7.22
C LEU A 41 -9.82 -11.97 -6.18
N THR A 42 -8.66 -11.32 -6.17
CA THR A 42 -7.67 -11.50 -5.09
C THR A 42 -8.08 -10.63 -3.90
N VAL A 43 -8.24 -11.25 -2.74
CA VAL A 43 -8.57 -10.58 -1.49
C VAL A 43 -7.37 -10.67 -0.56
N ILE A 44 -7.02 -9.54 0.05
CA ILE A 44 -5.97 -9.43 1.05
C ILE A 44 -6.62 -8.85 2.31
N VAL A 45 -6.47 -9.55 3.43
CA VAL A 45 -7.03 -9.16 4.72
C VAL A 45 -5.90 -9.01 5.72
N HIS A 46 -5.75 -7.81 6.27
CA HIS A 46 -4.91 -7.54 7.44
C HIS A 46 -5.81 -7.18 8.61
N GLU A 47 -5.65 -7.88 9.73
CA GLU A 47 -6.44 -7.67 10.94
C GLU A 47 -5.58 -7.06 12.04
N ASP A 48 -5.98 -5.89 12.54
CA ASP A 48 -5.36 -5.20 13.67
C ASP A 48 -6.45 -4.59 14.56
N HIS A 49 -6.51 -5.01 15.82
CA HIS A 49 -7.54 -4.58 16.77
C HIS A 49 -7.19 -3.30 17.55
N LYS A 50 -6.16 -2.55 17.15
CA LYS A 50 -5.78 -1.28 17.80
C LYS A 50 -6.83 -0.18 17.65
N ALA A 51 -7.67 -0.23 16.62
CA ALA A 51 -8.73 0.75 16.38
C ALA A 51 -10.01 0.08 15.86
N PRO A 52 -11.20 0.55 16.26
CA PRO A 52 -12.49 0.00 15.82
C PRO A 52 -12.91 0.53 14.43
N ILE A 53 -11.97 0.55 13.49
CA ILE A 53 -12.15 1.07 12.12
C ILE A 53 -11.75 -0.03 11.13
N VAL A 54 -12.48 -0.11 10.01
CA VAL A 54 -12.16 -0.98 8.89
C VAL A 54 -11.86 -0.12 7.66
N ALA A 55 -10.74 -0.39 7.00
CA ALA A 55 -10.37 0.23 5.74
C ALA A 55 -10.66 -0.75 4.61
N VAL A 56 -11.50 -0.35 3.65
CA VAL A 56 -11.83 -1.14 2.46
C VAL A 56 -11.18 -0.47 1.26
N ASN A 57 -10.53 -1.28 0.41
CA ASN A 57 -9.86 -0.81 -0.80
C ASN A 57 -10.13 -1.77 -1.95
N LEU A 58 -10.72 -1.25 -3.03
CA LEU A 58 -11.01 -2.01 -4.24
C LEU A 58 -10.19 -1.48 -5.41
N TRP A 59 -9.41 -2.35 -6.04
CA TRP A 59 -8.48 -1.98 -7.11
C TRP A 59 -8.83 -2.71 -8.41
N TYR A 60 -8.96 -1.93 -9.48
CA TYR A 60 -9.11 -2.44 -10.83
C TYR A 60 -7.82 -2.21 -11.59
N HIS A 61 -7.31 -3.24 -12.28
CA HIS A 61 -6.14 -3.15 -13.17
C HIS A 61 -6.49 -2.53 -14.53
N VAL A 62 -7.18 -1.40 -14.51
CA VAL A 62 -7.57 -0.59 -15.67
C VAL A 62 -7.41 0.87 -15.29
N GLY A 63 -6.81 1.67 -16.17
CA GLY A 63 -6.65 3.10 -15.99
C GLY A 63 -6.60 3.85 -17.32
N SER A 64 -6.11 5.09 -17.34
CA SER A 64 -6.08 5.93 -18.54
C SER A 64 -5.25 5.34 -19.68
N LYS A 65 -4.26 4.47 -19.41
CA LYS A 65 -3.47 3.77 -20.44
C LYS A 65 -4.30 2.80 -21.27
N ASN A 66 -5.45 2.37 -20.74
CA ASN A 66 -6.33 1.39 -21.39
C ASN A 66 -7.40 2.06 -22.27
N GLU A 67 -7.43 3.39 -22.33
CA GLU A 67 -8.39 4.14 -23.14
C GLU A 67 -8.13 3.99 -24.64
N LYS A 68 -9.21 4.07 -25.42
CA LYS A 68 -9.11 4.05 -26.88
C LYS A 68 -8.69 5.44 -27.39
N PRO A 69 -7.84 5.54 -28.43
CA PRO A 69 -7.59 6.82 -29.09
C PRO A 69 -8.90 7.52 -29.48
N GLY A 70 -9.00 8.81 -29.19
CA GLY A 70 -10.22 9.60 -29.39
C GLY A 70 -11.33 9.40 -28.33
N LYS A 71 -11.10 8.59 -27.29
CA LYS A 71 -12.00 8.40 -26.14
C LYS A 71 -11.25 8.60 -24.82
N THR A 72 -10.61 9.76 -24.69
CA THR A 72 -9.77 10.09 -23.53
C THR A 72 -10.59 10.58 -22.35
N GLY A 73 -10.16 10.25 -21.12
CA GLY A 73 -10.82 10.64 -19.87
C GLY A 73 -11.98 9.74 -19.46
N PHE A 74 -12.23 8.66 -20.19
CA PHE A 74 -13.33 7.73 -19.92
C PHE A 74 -13.10 6.91 -18.65
N ALA A 75 -11.86 6.51 -18.36
CA ALA A 75 -11.55 5.80 -17.13
C ALA A 75 -11.91 6.65 -15.91
N HIS A 76 -11.50 7.92 -15.91
CA HIS A 76 -11.81 8.88 -14.85
C HIS A 76 -13.29 9.26 -14.81
N LEU A 77 -13.93 9.42 -15.99
CA LEU A 77 -15.38 9.66 -16.05
C LEU A 77 -16.16 8.50 -15.42
N PHE A 78 -15.83 7.25 -15.75
CA PHE A 78 -16.51 6.09 -15.19
C PHE A 78 -16.27 5.94 -13.68
N GLU A 79 -15.10 6.34 -13.19
CA GLU A 79 -14.83 6.44 -11.77
C GLU A 79 -15.81 7.39 -11.07
N HIS A 80 -16.02 8.59 -11.60
CA HIS A 80 -17.03 9.51 -11.05
C HIS A 80 -18.46 8.95 -11.13
N LEU A 81 -18.82 8.28 -12.23
CA LEU A 81 -20.17 7.75 -12.41
C LEU A 81 -20.48 6.59 -11.45
N MET A 82 -19.47 5.88 -10.95
CA MET A 82 -19.64 4.84 -9.92
C MET A 82 -20.39 5.38 -8.70
N PHE A 83 -20.10 6.61 -8.27
CA PHE A 83 -20.71 7.23 -7.09
C PHE A 83 -22.18 7.64 -7.28
N GLY A 84 -22.72 7.55 -8.50
CA GLY A 84 -24.10 7.94 -8.82
C GLY A 84 -25.16 6.90 -8.44
N GLY A 85 -24.75 5.70 -7.99
CA GLY A 85 -25.61 4.61 -7.58
C GLY A 85 -25.58 3.40 -8.53
N SER A 86 -26.27 2.33 -8.15
CA SER A 86 -26.25 1.04 -8.83
C SER A 86 -27.65 0.42 -8.96
N GLN A 87 -27.71 -0.80 -9.50
CA GLN A 87 -28.94 -1.59 -9.50
C GLN A 87 -29.45 -1.85 -8.07
N HIS A 88 -28.55 -2.12 -7.13
CA HIS A 88 -28.87 -2.58 -5.78
C HIS A 88 -28.84 -1.47 -4.72
N ALA A 89 -28.22 -0.32 -5.01
CA ALA A 89 -28.18 0.84 -4.12
C ALA A 89 -28.48 2.11 -4.93
N LYS A 90 -29.68 2.68 -4.76
CA LYS A 90 -30.08 3.92 -5.44
C LYS A 90 -29.59 5.14 -4.66
N GLY A 91 -29.29 6.22 -5.38
CA GLY A 91 -28.83 7.46 -4.78
C GLY A 91 -27.31 7.61 -4.78
N VAL A 92 -26.85 8.71 -4.19
CA VAL A 92 -25.42 9.08 -4.18
C VAL A 92 -24.70 8.24 -3.14
N TYR A 93 -23.74 7.42 -3.58
CA TYR A 93 -22.97 6.50 -2.74
C TYR A 93 -22.32 7.23 -1.54
N ILE A 94 -21.63 8.34 -1.80
CA ILE A 94 -20.93 9.13 -0.78
C ILE A 94 -21.88 9.54 0.36
N LYS A 95 -23.10 10.00 0.04
CA LYS A 95 -24.07 10.43 1.07
C LYS A 95 -24.53 9.28 1.96
N ALA A 96 -24.66 8.07 1.40
CA ALA A 96 -25.03 6.89 2.18
C ALA A 96 -23.92 6.50 3.15
N LEU A 97 -22.65 6.55 2.70
CA LEU A 97 -21.49 6.23 3.52
C LEU A 97 -21.24 7.29 4.60
N GLU A 98 -21.39 8.58 4.28
CA GLU A 98 -21.30 9.66 5.27
C GLU A 98 -22.33 9.50 6.39
N ALA A 99 -23.55 9.05 6.07
CA ALA A 99 -24.61 8.85 7.06
C ALA A 99 -24.32 7.74 8.08
N VAL A 100 -23.43 6.80 7.75
CA VAL A 100 -22.97 5.74 8.66
C VAL A 100 -21.62 6.05 9.33
N GLY A 101 -21.12 7.27 9.14
CA GLY A 101 -19.88 7.74 9.78
C GLY A 101 -18.60 7.31 9.05
N ALA A 102 -18.69 6.98 7.77
CA ALA A 102 -17.51 6.68 6.96
C ALA A 102 -16.64 7.92 6.76
N THR A 103 -15.32 7.73 6.74
CA THR A 103 -14.31 8.79 6.50
C THR A 103 -13.37 8.38 5.38
N ASP A 104 -12.56 9.34 4.91
CA ASP A 104 -11.51 9.12 3.90
C ASP A 104 -11.98 8.34 2.67
N MET A 105 -13.23 8.57 2.25
CA MET A 105 -13.80 7.88 1.10
C MET A 105 -13.47 8.62 -0.20
N ASN A 106 -12.97 7.90 -1.21
CA ASN A 106 -12.72 8.50 -2.53
C ASN A 106 -12.53 7.46 -3.63
N GLY A 107 -12.42 7.94 -4.86
CA GLY A 107 -11.93 7.22 -6.02
C GLY A 107 -10.69 7.92 -6.58
N THR A 108 -9.76 7.15 -7.15
CA THR A 108 -8.69 7.75 -7.97
C THR A 108 -8.44 6.91 -9.21
N THR A 109 -8.21 7.59 -10.33
CA THR A 109 -7.80 6.98 -11.60
C THR A 109 -6.38 7.39 -11.96
N TYR A 110 -5.56 6.42 -12.34
CA TYR A 110 -4.19 6.63 -12.83
C TYR A 110 -3.96 5.88 -14.14
N PHE A 111 -2.71 5.80 -14.60
CA PHE A 111 -2.39 5.14 -15.87
C PHE A 111 -2.84 3.68 -15.91
N ASP A 112 -2.56 2.91 -14.87
CA ASP A 112 -2.73 1.45 -14.86
C ASP A 112 -3.75 0.93 -13.84
N ARG A 113 -4.43 1.84 -13.15
CA ARG A 113 -5.40 1.50 -12.12
C ARG A 113 -6.50 2.53 -11.97
N THR A 114 -7.62 2.04 -11.48
CA THR A 114 -8.66 2.83 -10.84
C THR A 114 -8.94 2.13 -9.52
N ASN A 115 -8.95 2.88 -8.42
CA ASN A 115 -9.25 2.33 -7.11
C ASN A 115 -10.26 3.19 -6.37
N TYR A 116 -11.01 2.52 -5.50
CA TYR A 116 -11.98 3.12 -4.58
C TYR A 116 -11.63 2.68 -3.18
N PHE A 117 -11.80 3.56 -2.22
CA PHE A 117 -11.43 3.29 -0.85
C PHE A 117 -12.29 4.08 0.11
N GLU A 118 -12.46 3.52 1.30
CA GLU A 118 -13.24 4.11 2.38
C GLU A 118 -12.79 3.54 3.73
N ASN A 119 -12.92 4.37 4.78
CA ASN A 119 -12.82 3.93 6.17
C ASN A 119 -14.21 3.93 6.78
N VAL A 120 -14.58 2.87 7.49
CA VAL A 120 -15.88 2.73 8.17
C VAL A 120 -15.69 2.30 9.63
N PRO A 121 -16.60 2.69 10.55
CA PRO A 121 -16.68 2.05 11.85
C PRO A 121 -16.93 0.54 11.71
N THR A 122 -16.39 -0.28 12.62
CA THR A 122 -16.64 -1.74 12.63
C THR A 122 -18.12 -2.12 12.62
N SER A 123 -19.01 -1.29 13.18
CA SER A 123 -20.46 -1.50 13.17
C SER A 123 -21.15 -1.22 11.82
N ALA A 124 -20.41 -0.72 10.82
CA ALA A 124 -20.91 -0.31 9.51
C ALA A 124 -20.20 -1.06 8.35
N LEU A 125 -19.59 -2.22 8.64
CA LEU A 125 -18.91 -3.04 7.62
C LEU A 125 -19.89 -3.84 6.75
N ASP A 126 -20.97 -4.35 7.33
CA ASP A 126 -21.99 -5.20 6.67
C ASP A 126 -23.10 -4.36 6.00
#